data_AF-A0AB38AGG6-F1
#
_entry.id   AF-A0AB38AGG6-F1
#
_cell.length_a   1.000
_cell.length_b   1.000
_cell.length_c   1.000
_cell.angle_alpha   90.00
_cell.angle_beta   90.00
_cell.angle_gamma   90.00
#
_symmetry.space_group_name_H-M   'P 1'
#
loop_
_entity.id
_entity.type
_entity.pdbx_description
1 polymer ?
#
loop_
_entity_poly.entity_id
_entity_poly.type
_entity_poly.pdbx_seq_one_letter_code
_entity_poly.pdbx_strand_id
1 'polypeptide(L)'
;MRPQDRAGPVHRDRLYLQNHWGVYRSDDAGVQWTDIGGGLPSDFGFAVAAHPHTGDVAYLFPITADIDRVPAGHRCRVYRTADAGDSWQALNEGLPDEDHYGTVLRDALSVDDADPAGVYFGNRNGELYASADDGDSWQQLAAHLPDVLCVRAAAVA
;
A
#
# COMPACT_ATOMS: atom_id res chain seq x y z
N MET A 1 16.60 -19.82 11.51
CA MET A 1 17.24 -18.62 10.88
C MET A 1 16.94 -17.45 11.79
N ARG A 2 17.92 -16.62 12.19
CA ARG A 2 17.66 -15.52 13.12
C ARG A 2 16.99 -14.35 12.37
N PRO A 3 16.02 -13.62 12.95
CA PRO A 3 15.27 -12.54 12.27
C PRO A 3 16.06 -11.27 11.89
N GLN A 4 17.40 -11.32 11.85
CA GLN A 4 18.24 -10.11 11.79
C GLN A 4 18.76 -9.78 10.37
N ASP A 5 18.36 -10.57 9.36
CA ASP A 5 18.88 -10.46 7.98
C ASP A 5 17.86 -9.90 6.95
N ARG A 6 16.72 -9.33 7.40
CA ARG A 6 15.63 -8.88 6.50
C ARG A 6 15.57 -7.37 6.21
N ALA A 7 16.33 -6.53 6.92
CA ALA A 7 16.33 -5.09 6.64
C ALA A 7 17.27 -4.78 5.47
N GLY A 8 16.70 -4.68 4.26
CA GLY A 8 17.39 -4.08 3.12
C GLY A 8 17.81 -2.63 3.42
N PRO A 9 18.82 -2.08 2.73
CA PRO A 9 19.29 -0.73 3.01
C PRO A 9 18.19 0.33 2.84
N VAL A 10 18.19 1.34 3.72
CA VAL A 10 17.36 2.54 3.52
C VAL A 10 17.95 3.34 2.36
N HIS A 11 17.18 3.47 1.28
CA HIS A 11 17.54 4.26 0.12
C HIS A 11 16.95 5.67 0.25
N ARG A 12 17.75 6.63 0.76
CA ARG A 12 17.28 8.01 1.01
C ARG A 12 16.80 8.75 -0.25
N ASP A 13 17.34 8.38 -1.40
CA ASP A 13 17.01 9.01 -2.68
C ASP A 13 15.90 8.27 -3.43
N ARG A 14 15.41 7.14 -2.88
CA ARG A 14 14.35 6.38 -3.53
C ARG A 14 12.98 6.96 -3.23
N LEU A 15 12.21 7.14 -4.29
CA LEU A 15 10.82 7.61 -4.24
C LEU A 15 9.92 6.63 -5.00
N TYR A 16 8.71 6.45 -4.49
CA TYR A 16 7.63 5.74 -5.17
C TYR A 16 6.50 6.71 -5.50
N LEU A 17 5.88 6.54 -6.66
CA LEU A 17 4.81 7.38 -7.16
C LEU A 17 3.70 6.53 -7.76
N GLN A 18 2.51 6.61 -7.18
CA GLN A 18 1.28 6.22 -7.86
C GLN A 18 0.77 7.43 -8.65
N ASN A 19 0.74 7.32 -9.98
CA ASN A 19 0.22 8.35 -10.87
C ASN A 19 -1.16 7.95 -11.43
N HIS A 20 -1.80 8.86 -12.17
CA HIS A 20 -3.09 8.61 -12.82
C HIS A 20 -3.02 7.44 -13.81
N TRP A 21 -1.92 7.24 -14.52
CA TRP A 21 -1.69 6.08 -15.40
C TRP A 21 -0.27 5.59 -15.19
N GLY A 22 -0.07 4.72 -14.20
CA GLY A 22 1.23 4.14 -13.94
C GLY A 22 1.68 4.22 -12.50
N VAL A 23 2.57 3.30 -12.17
CA VAL A 23 3.28 3.21 -10.90
C VAL A 23 4.75 3.35 -11.21
N TYR A 24 5.42 4.31 -10.57
CA TYR A 24 6.79 4.65 -10.88
C TYR A 24 7.68 4.61 -9.65
N ARG A 25 8.95 4.32 -9.89
CA ARG A 25 10.05 4.48 -8.93
C ARG A 25 11.07 5.46 -9.46
N SER A 26 11.66 6.24 -8.58
CA SER A 26 12.91 6.97 -8.83
C SER A 26 13.97 6.47 -7.85
N ASP A 27 15.19 6.31 -8.33
CA ASP A 27 16.37 5.96 -7.51
C ASP A 27 17.33 7.15 -7.31
N ASP A 28 16.96 8.33 -7.81
CA ASP A 28 17.80 9.53 -7.90
C ASP A 28 17.05 10.81 -7.47
N ALA A 29 16.25 10.69 -6.40
CA ALA A 29 15.49 11.78 -5.79
C ALA A 29 14.53 12.51 -6.76
N GLY A 30 13.98 11.77 -7.72
CA GLY A 30 12.96 12.25 -8.65
C GLY A 30 13.49 12.82 -9.96
N VAL A 31 14.79 12.67 -10.26
CA VAL A 31 15.38 13.13 -11.52
C VAL A 31 14.95 12.24 -12.69
N GLN A 32 14.93 10.92 -12.49
CA GLN A 32 14.42 9.93 -13.45
C GLN A 32 13.40 9.01 -12.80
N TRP A 33 12.45 8.54 -13.61
CA TRP A 33 11.38 7.65 -13.19
C TRP A 33 11.33 6.41 -14.08
N THR A 34 11.23 5.25 -13.45
CA THR A 34 11.07 3.94 -14.08
C THR A 34 9.67 3.43 -13.80
N ASP A 35 8.98 2.97 -14.85
CA ASP A 35 7.69 2.29 -14.71
C ASP A 35 7.91 0.92 -14.03
N ILE A 36 7.21 0.71 -12.92
CA ILE A 36 7.26 -0.50 -12.10
C ILE A 36 5.86 -1.11 -11.92
N GLY A 37 4.90 -0.76 -12.78
CA GLY A 37 3.52 -1.28 -12.72
C GLY A 37 3.37 -2.73 -13.17
N GLY A 38 4.42 -3.32 -13.76
CA GLY A 38 4.41 -4.69 -14.26
C GLY A 38 4.05 -5.72 -13.18
N GLY A 39 3.04 -6.54 -13.44
CA GLY A 39 2.58 -7.59 -12.52
C GLY A 39 1.45 -7.17 -11.57
N LEU A 40 1.11 -5.88 -11.50
CA LEU A 40 -0.10 -5.43 -10.81
C LEU A 40 -1.37 -5.81 -11.62
N PRO A 41 -2.53 -6.00 -10.96
CA PRO A 41 -3.80 -6.22 -11.65
C PRO A 41 -4.32 -4.95 -12.35
N SER A 42 -3.80 -3.79 -11.97
CA SER A 42 -4.06 -2.48 -12.55
C SER A 42 -2.90 -1.55 -12.19
N ASP A 43 -2.52 -0.66 -13.11
CA ASP A 43 -1.56 0.42 -12.87
C ASP A 43 -2.23 1.73 -12.41
N PHE A 44 -3.55 1.70 -12.25
CA PHE A 44 -4.36 2.82 -11.77
C PHE A 44 -4.60 2.71 -10.26
N GLY A 45 -4.47 3.82 -9.56
CA GLY A 45 -4.59 3.88 -8.12
C GLY A 45 -4.48 5.29 -7.58
N PHE A 46 -4.63 5.41 -6.26
CA PHE A 46 -4.43 6.68 -5.56
C PHE A 46 -3.33 6.61 -4.52
N ALA A 47 -3.28 5.52 -3.77
CA ALA A 47 -2.48 5.41 -2.56
C ALA A 47 -1.16 4.70 -2.84
N VAL A 48 -0.08 5.22 -2.26
CA VAL A 48 1.24 4.59 -2.19
C VAL A 48 1.87 4.91 -0.84
N ALA A 49 2.51 3.92 -0.22
CA ALA A 49 3.29 4.11 0.99
C ALA A 49 4.60 3.32 0.90
N ALA A 50 5.73 3.95 1.24
CA ALA A 50 7.03 3.29 1.33
C ALA A 50 7.25 2.76 2.75
N HIS A 51 7.91 1.60 2.89
CA HIS A 51 8.25 1.05 4.20
C HIS A 51 9.24 1.97 4.95
N PRO A 52 9.08 2.19 6.27
CA PRO A 52 9.91 3.13 7.04
C PRO A 52 11.40 2.74 7.10
N HIS A 53 11.69 1.44 7.12
CA HIS A 53 13.03 0.92 7.39
C HIS A 53 13.70 0.19 6.20
N THR A 54 12.98 -0.01 5.09
CA THR A 54 13.43 -0.88 3.99
C THR A 54 13.08 -0.25 2.66
N GLY A 55 14.07 0.35 1.99
CA GLY A 55 13.83 1.16 0.79
C GLY A 55 13.30 0.40 -0.42
N ASP A 56 13.44 -0.93 -0.46
CA ASP A 56 12.91 -1.77 -1.55
C ASP A 56 11.41 -2.08 -1.39
N VAL A 57 10.82 -1.79 -0.23
CA VAL A 57 9.44 -2.18 0.10
C VAL A 57 8.48 -1.00 -0.05
N ALA A 58 7.40 -1.22 -0.80
CA ALA A 58 6.32 -0.25 -0.97
C ALA A 58 4.96 -0.96 -1.08
N TYR A 59 3.91 -0.24 -0.73
CA TYR A 59 2.53 -0.70 -0.66
C TYR A 59 1.64 0.14 -1.57
N LEU A 60 0.72 -0.52 -2.27
CA LEU A 60 -0.30 0.08 -3.14
C LEU A 60 -1.67 -0.50 -2.87
N PHE A 61 -2.70 0.21 -3.32
CA PHE A 61 -4.06 -0.32 -3.43
C PHE A 61 -4.60 -0.06 -4.86
N PRO A 62 -4.43 -1.02 -5.79
CA PRO A 62 -4.87 -0.87 -7.17
C PRO A 62 -6.39 -0.80 -7.32
N ILE A 63 -6.86 0.05 -8.23
CA ILE A 63 -8.27 0.20 -8.60
C ILE A 63 -8.43 0.08 -10.12
N THR A 64 -9.62 -0.23 -10.62
CA THR A 64 -9.80 -0.67 -12.02
C THR A 64 -9.38 0.39 -13.05
N ALA A 65 -9.94 1.61 -13.00
CA ALA A 65 -9.66 2.67 -13.98
C ALA A 65 -10.14 4.05 -13.51
N ASP A 66 -9.89 5.08 -14.32
CA ASP A 66 -10.40 6.44 -14.11
C ASP A 66 -11.93 6.53 -14.13
N ILE A 67 -12.56 5.75 -15.02
CA ILE A 67 -14.01 5.62 -15.20
C ILE A 67 -14.67 4.63 -14.24
N ASP A 68 -13.87 3.72 -13.66
CA ASP A 68 -14.33 2.69 -12.73
C ASP A 68 -13.40 2.61 -11.52
N ARG A 69 -13.72 3.38 -10.48
CA ARG A 69 -12.82 3.62 -9.34
C ARG A 69 -12.99 2.62 -8.21
N VAL A 70 -13.37 1.39 -8.53
CA VAL A 70 -13.50 0.28 -7.56
C VAL A 70 -12.19 -0.52 -7.49
N PRO A 71 -11.92 -1.26 -6.39
CA PRO A 71 -10.74 -2.12 -6.29
C PRO A 71 -10.57 -3.04 -7.50
N ALA A 72 -9.33 -3.21 -7.97
CA ALA A 72 -9.06 -4.04 -9.14
C ALA A 72 -9.56 -5.48 -8.92
N GLY A 73 -10.32 -5.99 -9.89
CA GLY A 73 -10.97 -7.31 -9.79
C GLY A 73 -12.02 -7.43 -8.67
N HIS A 74 -12.50 -6.29 -8.14
CA HIS A 74 -13.38 -6.19 -6.99
C HIS A 74 -12.81 -6.86 -5.74
N ARG A 75 -11.49 -6.80 -5.52
CA ARG A 75 -10.85 -7.43 -4.36
C ARG A 75 -10.24 -6.37 -3.44
N CYS A 76 -10.56 -6.44 -2.16
CA CYS A 76 -9.90 -5.63 -1.13
C CYS A 76 -8.50 -6.18 -0.87
N ARG A 77 -7.49 -5.67 -1.58
CA ARG A 77 -6.12 -6.22 -1.57
C ARG A 77 -5.12 -5.08 -1.58
N VAL A 78 -4.22 -5.07 -0.60
CA VAL A 78 -3.00 -4.26 -0.68
C VAL A 78 -1.98 -5.05 -1.48
N TYR A 79 -1.20 -4.39 -2.33
CA TYR A 79 -0.10 -5.00 -3.05
C TYR A 79 1.22 -4.49 -2.50
N ARG A 80 2.14 -5.41 -2.20
CA ARG A 80 3.49 -5.12 -1.72
C ARG A 80 4.52 -5.51 -2.76
N THR A 81 5.45 -4.63 -3.03
CA THR A 81 6.75 -5.01 -3.59
C THR A 81 7.77 -5.15 -2.46
N ALA A 82 8.72 -6.08 -2.60
CA ALA A 82 9.88 -6.22 -1.71
C ALA A 82 11.21 -6.18 -2.48
N ASP A 83 11.14 -5.84 -3.77
CA ASP A 83 12.23 -5.84 -4.74
C ASP A 83 12.16 -4.57 -5.61
N ALA A 84 11.76 -3.46 -4.99
CA ALA A 84 11.70 -2.15 -5.62
C ALA A 84 10.77 -2.06 -6.84
N GLY A 85 9.77 -2.93 -6.96
CA GLY A 85 8.78 -2.93 -8.01
C GLY A 85 9.08 -3.89 -9.17
N ASP A 86 10.09 -4.74 -9.04
CA ASP A 86 10.34 -5.82 -10.00
C ASP A 86 9.24 -6.90 -9.93
N SER A 87 8.63 -7.10 -8.76
CA SER A 87 7.45 -7.93 -8.56
C SER A 87 6.50 -7.40 -7.49
N TRP A 88 5.25 -7.88 -7.53
CA TRP A 88 4.18 -7.48 -6.63
C TRP A 88 3.45 -8.70 -6.06
N GLN A 89 3.25 -8.68 -4.73
CA GLN A 89 2.52 -9.69 -3.98
C GLN A 89 1.19 -9.12 -3.50
N ALA A 90 0.09 -9.83 -3.73
CA ALA A 90 -1.18 -9.51 -3.11
C ALA A 90 -1.16 -9.89 -1.61
N LEU A 91 -1.58 -8.96 -0.75
CA LEU A 91 -1.68 -9.12 0.68
C LEU A 91 -3.15 -9.13 1.09
N ASN A 92 -3.62 -10.25 1.64
CA ASN A 92 -5.05 -10.50 1.73
C ASN A 92 -5.53 -11.37 2.89
N GLU A 93 -4.63 -11.89 3.71
CA GLU A 93 -5.04 -12.68 4.87
C GLU A 93 -5.81 -11.77 5.84
N GLY A 94 -7.07 -12.12 6.14
CA GLY A 94 -7.95 -11.32 6.99
C GLY A 94 -8.71 -10.18 6.29
N LEU A 95 -8.49 -9.96 4.99
CA LEU A 95 -9.32 -9.04 4.18
C LEU A 95 -10.52 -9.78 3.55
N PRO A 96 -11.62 -9.09 3.20
CA PRO A 96 -12.80 -9.70 2.57
C PRO A 96 -12.46 -10.53 1.31
N ASP A 97 -13.12 -11.67 1.14
CA ASP A 97 -12.93 -12.55 -0.03
C ASP A 97 -14.03 -12.39 -1.09
N GLU A 98 -15.15 -11.82 -0.70
CA GLU A 98 -16.24 -11.37 -1.57
C GLU A 98 -15.88 -10.11 -2.36
N ASP A 99 -16.75 -9.78 -3.32
CA ASP A 99 -16.63 -8.55 -4.10
C ASP A 99 -16.65 -7.32 -3.19
N HIS A 100 -15.62 -6.49 -3.34
CA HIS A 100 -15.42 -5.27 -2.57
C HIS A 100 -15.33 -4.06 -3.49
N TYR A 101 -16.02 -2.98 -3.11
CA TYR A 101 -16.21 -1.78 -3.92
C TYR A 101 -15.64 -0.51 -3.26
N GLY A 102 -15.01 -0.64 -2.09
CA GLY A 102 -14.50 0.49 -1.32
C GLY A 102 -13.12 0.93 -1.80
N THR A 103 -13.07 2.06 -2.49
CA THR A 103 -11.81 2.70 -2.95
C THR A 103 -10.96 3.18 -1.77
N VAL A 104 -9.64 3.01 -1.83
CA VAL A 104 -8.68 3.67 -0.93
C VAL A 104 -8.18 4.96 -1.60
N LEU A 105 -8.33 6.10 -0.92
CA LEU A 105 -7.88 7.41 -1.43
C LEU A 105 -6.40 7.67 -1.13
N ARG A 106 -5.84 8.72 -1.75
CA ARG A 106 -4.40 9.06 -1.72
C ARG A 106 -3.81 9.09 -0.31
N ASP A 107 -4.51 9.72 0.62
CA ASP A 107 -4.07 9.88 2.01
C ASP A 107 -4.61 8.79 2.96
N ALA A 108 -5.34 7.81 2.43
CA ALA A 108 -6.01 6.78 3.23
C ALA A 108 -5.22 5.47 3.35
N LEU A 109 -3.94 5.44 2.95
CA LEU A 109 -2.97 4.38 3.24
C LEU A 109 -1.81 5.00 4.04
N SER A 110 -1.44 4.38 5.15
CA SER A 110 -0.37 4.84 6.04
C SER A 110 0.45 3.65 6.52
N VAL A 111 1.72 3.91 6.84
CA VAL A 111 2.59 3.01 7.60
C VAL A 111 3.03 3.71 8.88
N ASP A 112 3.34 2.95 9.94
CA ASP A 112 4.04 3.45 11.12
C ASP A 112 5.55 3.16 11.05
N ASP A 113 6.27 3.39 12.15
CA ASP A 113 7.71 3.15 12.29
C ASP A 113 8.06 1.97 13.21
N ALA A 114 7.10 1.08 13.52
CA ALA A 114 7.36 -0.14 14.28
C ALA A 114 8.22 -1.15 13.49
N ASP A 115 8.66 -2.22 14.16
CA ASP A 115 9.39 -3.34 13.56
C ASP A 115 8.85 -4.68 14.12
N PRO A 116 8.04 -5.43 13.36
CA PRO A 116 7.52 -5.16 12.01
C PRO A 116 6.70 -3.87 11.90
N ALA A 117 6.66 -3.26 10.72
CA ALA A 117 5.90 -2.04 10.50
C ALA A 117 4.39 -2.33 10.43
N GLY A 118 3.61 -1.45 11.06
CA GLY A 118 2.16 -1.45 10.89
C GLY A 118 1.77 -0.82 9.56
N VAL A 119 0.78 -1.40 8.89
CA VAL A 119 0.19 -0.88 7.64
C VAL A 119 -1.30 -0.68 7.85
N TYR A 120 -1.81 0.49 7.48
CA TYR A 120 -3.18 0.90 7.78
C TYR A 120 -3.83 1.44 6.53
N PHE A 121 -5.07 1.03 6.24
CA PHE A 121 -5.84 1.68 5.19
C PHE A 121 -7.31 1.88 5.57
N GLY A 122 -7.86 2.98 5.09
CA GLY A 122 -9.27 3.30 5.15
C GLY A 122 -9.85 3.40 3.76
N ASN A 123 -11.14 3.09 3.61
CA ASN A 123 -11.79 3.12 2.30
C ASN A 123 -13.12 3.92 2.30
N ARG A 124 -13.65 4.11 1.10
CA ARG A 124 -14.92 4.83 0.85
C ARG A 124 -16.17 4.11 1.35
N ASN A 125 -16.08 2.86 1.79
CA ASN A 125 -17.19 2.14 2.45
C ASN A 125 -17.27 2.46 3.96
N GLY A 126 -16.35 3.27 4.50
CA GLY A 126 -16.32 3.58 5.92
C GLY A 126 -15.65 2.50 6.76
N GLU A 127 -14.73 1.74 6.17
CA GLU A 127 -13.99 0.66 6.82
C GLU A 127 -12.54 1.09 7.06
N LEU A 128 -11.97 0.66 8.19
CA LEU A 128 -10.57 0.87 8.56
C LEU A 128 -9.94 -0.50 8.88
N TYR A 129 -8.85 -0.80 8.21
CA TYR A 129 -8.07 -2.03 8.41
C TYR A 129 -6.65 -1.70 8.86
N ALA A 130 -6.08 -2.62 9.63
CA ALA A 130 -4.70 -2.56 10.09
C ALA A 130 -4.03 -3.92 10.00
N SER A 131 -2.74 -3.90 9.68
CA SER A 131 -1.79 -4.97 9.83
C SER A 131 -0.71 -4.52 10.82
N ALA A 132 -0.19 -5.45 11.61
CA ALA A 132 0.92 -5.24 12.54
C ALA A 132 2.15 -6.09 12.17
N ASP A 133 2.21 -6.57 10.91
CA ASP A 133 3.18 -7.55 10.41
C ASP A 133 3.55 -7.29 8.94
N ASP A 134 3.90 -6.05 8.60
CA ASP A 134 4.31 -5.63 7.25
C ASP A 134 3.26 -5.92 6.15
N GLY A 135 1.99 -6.01 6.54
CA GLY A 135 0.86 -6.30 5.67
C GLY A 135 0.57 -7.80 5.47
N ASP A 136 1.28 -8.71 6.14
CA ASP A 136 1.09 -10.15 5.97
C ASP A 136 -0.32 -10.60 6.43
N SER A 137 -0.87 -10.03 7.51
CA SER A 137 -2.23 -10.28 7.98
C SER A 137 -2.97 -9.01 8.42
N TRP A 138 -4.30 -9.01 8.26
CA TRP A 138 -5.14 -7.82 8.45
C TRP A 138 -6.27 -8.04 9.45
N GLN A 139 -6.61 -6.98 10.17
CA GLN A 139 -7.77 -6.89 11.04
C GLN A 139 -8.59 -5.64 10.69
N GLN A 140 -9.92 -5.77 10.63
CA GLN A 140 -10.82 -4.62 10.59
C GLN A 140 -10.91 -3.97 11.98
N LEU A 141 -10.48 -2.71 12.09
CA LEU A 141 -10.52 -1.93 13.33
C LEU A 141 -11.85 -1.18 13.50
N ALA A 142 -12.43 -0.71 12.39
CA ALA A 142 -13.69 0.01 12.40
C ALA A 142 -14.49 -0.24 11.12
N ALA A 143 -15.81 -0.06 11.23
CA ALA A 143 -16.78 -0.15 10.16
C ALA A 143 -17.86 0.93 10.36
N HIS A 144 -18.66 1.16 9.32
CA HIS A 144 -19.80 2.08 9.36
C HIS A 144 -19.43 3.54 9.66
N LEU A 145 -18.20 3.94 9.32
CA LEU A 145 -17.80 5.33 9.28
C LEU A 145 -18.38 6.02 8.03
N PRO A 146 -18.38 7.36 7.97
CA PRO A 146 -18.40 8.05 6.70
C PRO A 146 -17.16 7.69 5.86
N ASP A 147 -17.14 8.10 4.59
CA ASP A 147 -16.00 7.96 3.68
C ASP A 147 -14.67 8.29 4.38
N VAL A 148 -13.75 7.32 4.47
CA VAL A 148 -12.44 7.55 5.08
C VAL A 148 -11.54 8.22 4.06
N LEU A 149 -11.31 9.52 4.25
CA LEU A 149 -10.51 10.33 3.32
C LEU A 149 -9.01 10.29 3.61
N CYS A 150 -8.64 10.05 4.87
CA CYS A 150 -7.27 10.11 5.34
C CYS A 150 -7.08 9.16 6.53
N VAL A 151 -5.94 8.47 6.56
CA VAL A 151 -5.44 7.67 7.68
C VAL A 151 -4.01 8.13 7.96
N ARG A 152 -3.70 8.33 9.25
CA ARG A 152 -2.35 8.67 9.70
C ARG A 152 -2.03 7.86 10.94
N ALA A 153 -0.93 7.11 10.86
CA ALA A 153 -0.34 6.52 12.05
C ALA A 153 0.43 7.59 12.83
N ALA A 154 0.31 7.56 14.16
CA ALA A 154 1.04 8.45 15.04
C ALA A 154 1.28 7.76 16.38
N ALA A 155 2.50 7.90 16.92
CA ALA A 155 2.77 7.59 18.31
C ALA A 155 2.19 8.70 19.20
N VAL A 156 1.40 8.34 20.21
CA VAL A 156 0.89 9.27 21.20
C VAL A 156 1.70 9.07 22.48
N ALA A 157 2.32 10.15 22.96
CA ALA A 157 3.13 10.16 24.18
C ALA A 157 2.28 10.21 25.45
#